data_AF-A0A2V9Y433-F1
#
_entry.id   AF-A0A2V9Y433-F1
#
_cell.length_a   1.000
_cell.length_b   1.000
_cell.length_c   1.000
_cell.angle_alpha   90.00
_cell.angle_beta   90.00
_cell.angle_gamma   90.00
#
_symmetry.space_group_name_H-M   'P 1'
#
loop_
_entity.id
_entity.type
_entity.pdbx_description
1 polymer ?
#
loop_
_entity_poly.entity_id
_entity_poly.type
_entity_poly.pdbx_seq_one_letter_code
_entity_poly.pdbx_strand_id
1 'polypeptide(L)'
;MRKLLICICLLAPVAAWSQENPLSAFTKRVYGFQKDILLRSVEKMPGENYNFKPTDSVRSYGQIIGHLADAQYLFCSKALDEKNPEPKIEQTKTSKADLIAALKTAFAYCDKAYDGMTDASGSQIVKLFGTDTPKLGVLNFSNVHNMEHYGNL
;
A
#
# COMPACT_ATOMS: atom_id res chain seq x y z
N MET A 1 -61.55 29.37 25.44
CA MET A 1 -60.81 28.10 25.59
C MET A 1 -59.86 27.96 24.41
N ARG A 2 -58.57 28.26 24.62
CA ARG A 2 -57.53 28.38 23.58
C ARG A 2 -56.86 27.01 23.40
N LYS A 3 -57.15 26.31 22.30
CA LYS A 3 -56.56 25.00 21.99
C LYS A 3 -55.12 25.22 21.52
N LEU A 4 -54.17 24.76 22.33
CA LEU A 4 -52.74 24.77 22.02
C LEU A 4 -52.45 23.59 21.08
N LEU A 5 -52.12 23.84 19.81
CA LEU A 5 -51.59 22.82 18.91
C LEU A 5 -50.11 22.61 19.24
N ILE A 6 -49.78 21.44 19.80
CA ILE A 6 -48.39 20.99 19.99
C ILE A 6 -47.97 20.30 18.70
N CYS A 7 -47.07 20.93 17.95
CA CYS A 7 -46.42 20.33 16.79
C CYS A 7 -45.29 19.43 17.29
N ILE A 8 -45.48 18.11 17.25
CA ILE A 8 -44.45 17.13 17.59
C ILE A 8 -43.51 17.02 16.38
N CYS A 9 -42.34 17.66 16.47
CA CYS A 9 -41.24 17.42 15.54
C CYS A 9 -40.67 16.03 15.81
N LEU A 10 -41.01 15.05 14.96
CA LEU A 10 -40.37 13.74 14.89
C LEU A 10 -38.90 13.93 14.44
N LEU A 11 -37.98 14.02 15.41
CA LEU A 11 -36.55 13.87 15.17
C LEU A 11 -36.28 12.37 14.91
N ALA A 12 -36.24 11.97 13.64
CA ALA A 12 -35.71 10.65 13.29
C ALA A 12 -34.21 10.63 13.64
N PRO A 13 -33.70 9.63 14.38
CA PRO A 13 -32.28 9.49 14.58
C PRO A 13 -31.66 9.17 13.23
N VAL A 14 -30.87 10.10 12.69
CA VAL A 14 -29.94 9.79 11.60
C VAL A 14 -28.95 8.81 12.21
N ALA A 15 -29.13 7.52 11.96
CA ALA A 15 -28.13 6.53 12.29
C ALA A 15 -26.84 6.95 11.57
N ALA A 16 -25.86 7.47 12.31
CA ALA A 16 -24.52 7.63 11.79
C ALA A 16 -24.03 6.23 11.45
N TRP A 17 -23.91 5.93 10.15
CA TRP A 17 -23.33 4.68 9.69
C TRP A 17 -21.88 4.70 10.17
N SER A 18 -21.57 4.04 11.28
CA SER A 18 -20.19 3.83 11.68
C SER A 18 -19.55 3.02 10.56
N GLN A 19 -18.66 3.64 9.79
CA GLN A 19 -17.92 2.92 8.77
C GLN A 19 -17.10 1.86 9.51
N GLU A 20 -17.38 0.58 9.26
CA GLU A 20 -16.56 -0.48 9.83
C GLU A 20 -15.12 -0.31 9.33
N ASN A 21 -14.17 -0.40 10.26
CA ASN A 21 -12.73 -0.36 9.98
C ASN A 21 -12.24 0.95 9.32
N PRO A 22 -12.53 2.14 9.89
CA PRO A 22 -12.20 3.41 9.26
C PRO A 22 -10.70 3.61 9.02
N LEU A 23 -9.82 3.06 9.87
CA LEU A 23 -8.38 3.23 9.75
C LEU A 23 -7.83 2.41 8.58
N SER A 24 -8.11 1.11 8.57
CA SER A 24 -7.65 0.21 7.51
C SER A 24 -8.31 0.52 6.16
N ALA A 25 -9.58 0.96 6.13
CA ALA A 25 -10.23 1.43 4.91
C ALA A 25 -9.53 2.66 4.30
N PHE A 26 -9.14 3.63 5.12
CA PHE A 26 -8.38 4.79 4.65
C PHE A 26 -6.99 4.41 4.17
N THR A 27 -6.25 3.59 4.92
CA THR A 27 -4.93 3.07 4.54
C THR A 27 -4.98 2.34 3.20
N LYS A 28 -6.00 1.49 2.95
CA LYS A 28 -6.22 0.82 1.67
C LYS A 28 -6.53 1.80 0.53
N ARG A 29 -7.32 2.85 0.79
CA ARG A 29 -7.61 3.88 -0.22
C ARG A 29 -6.32 4.59 -0.66
N VAL A 30 -5.47 4.98 0.30
CA VAL A 30 -4.18 5.61 0.02
C VAL A 30 -3.30 4.66 -0.79
N TYR A 31 -3.18 3.41 -0.36
CA TYR A 31 -2.44 2.37 -1.09
C TYR A 31 -2.92 2.23 -2.55
N GLY A 32 -4.23 2.21 -2.79
CA GLY A 32 -4.81 2.11 -4.14
C GLY A 32 -4.39 3.26 -5.06
N PHE A 33 -4.39 4.50 -4.56
CA PHE A 33 -3.89 5.66 -5.31
C PHE A 33 -2.40 5.52 -5.63
N GLN A 34 -1.60 5.12 -4.65
CA GLN A 34 -0.14 4.98 -4.80
C GLN A 34 0.23 3.88 -5.80
N LYS A 35 -0.43 2.72 -5.70
CA LYS A 35 -0.28 1.60 -6.64
C LYS A 35 -0.54 2.05 -8.07
N ASP A 36 -1.64 2.77 -8.30
CA ASP A 36 -2.01 3.26 -9.63
C ASP A 36 -0.95 4.22 -10.21
N ILE A 37 -0.53 5.25 -9.46
CA ILE A 37 0.46 6.22 -9.96
C ILE A 37 1.83 5.58 -10.19
N LEU A 38 2.24 4.62 -9.34
CA LEU A 38 3.49 3.89 -9.50
C LEU A 38 3.47 3.02 -10.75
N LEU A 39 2.43 2.21 -10.95
CA LEU A 39 2.30 1.34 -12.12
C LEU A 39 2.26 2.15 -13.43
N ARG A 40 1.54 3.27 -13.44
CA ARG A 40 1.53 4.17 -14.62
C ARG A 40 2.89 4.82 -14.87
N SER A 41 3.63 5.18 -13.82
CA SER A 41 4.96 5.78 -13.95
C SER A 41 5.95 4.82 -14.63
N VAL A 42 6.01 3.57 -14.14
CA VAL A 42 6.94 2.57 -14.68
C VAL A 42 6.61 2.22 -16.14
N GLU A 43 5.33 2.18 -16.51
CA GLU A 43 4.93 1.92 -17.89
C GLU A 43 5.37 3.04 -18.84
N LYS A 44 5.32 4.30 -18.38
CA LYS A 44 5.60 5.50 -19.18
C LYS A 44 7.08 5.69 -19.53
N MET A 45 8.01 5.22 -18.70
CA MET A 45 9.44 5.39 -18.92
C MET A 45 9.92 4.60 -20.16
N PRO A 46 10.62 5.19 -21.15
CA PRO A 46 11.18 4.47 -22.28
C PRO A 46 12.10 3.33 -21.85
N GLY A 47 12.07 2.20 -22.55
CA GLY A 47 12.84 1.00 -22.18
C GLY A 47 14.36 1.24 -22.14
N GLU A 48 14.86 2.09 -23.04
CA GLU A 48 16.27 2.51 -23.08
C GLU A 48 16.74 3.22 -21.80
N ASN A 49 15.81 3.85 -21.05
CA ASN A 49 16.13 4.59 -19.84
C ASN A 49 16.02 3.76 -18.56
N TYR A 50 15.73 2.45 -18.63
CA TYR A 50 15.66 1.60 -17.43
C TYR A 50 17.02 1.42 -16.74
N ASN A 51 18.12 1.61 -17.47
CA ASN A 51 19.47 1.61 -16.91
C ASN A 51 19.93 3.00 -16.46
N PHE A 52 19.11 4.05 -16.63
CA PHE A 52 19.45 5.40 -16.21
C PHE A 52 19.75 5.44 -14.71
N LYS A 53 20.79 6.20 -14.36
CA LYS A 53 21.20 6.52 -13.00
C LYS A 53 21.45 8.03 -12.87
N PRO A 54 20.95 8.70 -11.82
CA PRO A 54 21.33 10.08 -11.53
C PRO A 54 22.83 10.22 -11.22
N THR A 55 23.38 9.28 -10.46
CA THR A 55 24.81 9.14 -10.14
C THR A 55 25.16 7.65 -9.97
N ASP A 56 26.45 7.30 -10.04
CA ASP A 56 26.91 5.90 -9.97
C ASP A 56 26.50 5.17 -8.67
N SER A 57 26.42 5.92 -7.56
CA SER A 57 26.09 5.41 -6.23
C SER A 57 24.59 5.19 -6.01
N VAL A 58 23.72 5.65 -6.92
CA VAL A 58 22.27 5.49 -6.83
C VAL A 58 21.81 4.30 -7.68
N ARG A 59 20.72 3.66 -7.24
CA ARG A 59 20.04 2.61 -8.02
C ARG A 59 19.66 3.14 -9.41
N SER A 60 19.74 2.27 -10.41
CA SER A 60 19.13 2.60 -11.71
C SER A 60 17.60 2.65 -11.58
N TYR A 61 16.95 3.27 -12.56
CA TYR A 61 15.48 3.28 -12.65
C TYR A 61 14.88 1.86 -12.53
N GLY A 62 15.44 0.90 -13.28
CA GLY A 62 15.01 -0.50 -13.21
C GLY A 62 15.26 -1.16 -11.85
N GLN A 63 16.38 -0.85 -11.20
CA GLN A 63 16.67 -1.33 -9.84
C GLN A 63 15.66 -0.79 -8.81
N ILE A 64 15.21 0.47 -8.93
CA ILE A 64 14.17 1.03 -8.06
C ILE A 64 12.85 0.24 -8.22
N ILE A 65 12.49 -0.17 -9.43
CA ILE A 65 11.28 -0.97 -9.68
C ILE A 65 11.39 -2.36 -9.04
N GLY A 66 12.54 -3.03 -9.21
CA GLY A 66 12.79 -4.31 -8.56
C GLY A 66 12.76 -4.19 -7.03
N HIS A 67 13.35 -3.13 -6.49
CA HIS A 67 13.34 -2.81 -5.05
C HIS A 67 11.92 -2.56 -4.53
N LEU A 68 11.08 -1.84 -5.29
CA LEU A 68 9.67 -1.65 -4.95
C LEU A 68 8.90 -2.99 -4.88
N ALA A 69 9.18 -3.91 -5.81
CA ALA A 69 8.59 -5.25 -5.80
C ALA A 69 9.06 -6.08 -4.59
N ASP A 70 10.36 -6.07 -4.29
CA ASP A 70 10.92 -6.70 -3.09
C ASP A 70 10.27 -6.14 -1.81
N ALA A 71 10.10 -4.82 -1.74
CA ALA A 71 9.49 -4.13 -0.61
C ALA A 71 8.02 -4.49 -0.42
N GLN A 72 7.23 -4.61 -1.50
CA GLN A 72 5.85 -5.09 -1.41
C GLN A 72 5.78 -6.45 -0.71
N TYR A 73 6.56 -7.43 -1.18
CA TYR A 73 6.57 -8.76 -0.57
C TYR A 73 7.05 -8.70 0.89
N LEU A 74 8.11 -7.93 1.18
CA LEU A 74 8.63 -7.80 2.54
C LEU A 74 7.59 -7.26 3.52
N PHE A 75 6.91 -6.16 3.19
CA PHE A 75 5.96 -5.54 4.13
C PHE A 75 4.66 -6.33 4.21
N CYS A 76 4.10 -6.74 3.07
CA CYS A 76 2.80 -7.40 3.05
C CYS A 76 2.87 -8.81 3.61
N SER A 77 3.98 -9.54 3.44
CA SER A 77 4.12 -10.85 4.09
C SER A 77 4.21 -10.70 5.62
N LYS A 78 4.83 -9.62 6.12
CA LYS A 78 4.83 -9.34 7.57
C LYS A 78 3.45 -8.99 8.10
N ALA A 79 2.66 -8.20 7.36
CA ALA A 79 1.28 -7.91 7.73
C ALA A 79 0.39 -9.16 7.71
N LEU A 80 0.63 -10.06 6.77
CA LEU A 80 -0.08 -11.34 6.63
C LEU A 80 0.41 -12.44 7.60
N ASP A 81 1.52 -12.20 8.31
CA ASP A 81 2.22 -13.22 9.11
C ASP A 81 2.69 -14.44 8.28
N GLU A 82 3.13 -14.16 7.06
CA GLU A 82 3.63 -15.14 6.08
C GLU A 82 5.15 -15.03 5.89
N LYS A 83 5.77 -16.15 5.50
CA LYS A 83 7.13 -16.13 4.96
C LYS A 83 7.13 -15.35 3.64
N ASN A 84 8.09 -14.45 3.47
CA ASN A 84 8.26 -13.71 2.21
C ASN A 84 8.44 -14.73 1.05
N PRO A 85 7.51 -14.75 0.07
CA PRO A 85 7.49 -15.77 -0.97
C PRO A 85 8.49 -15.51 -2.10
N GLU A 86 8.88 -14.25 -2.34
CA GLU A 86 9.69 -13.88 -3.50
C GLU A 86 10.68 -12.75 -3.13
N PRO A 87 11.82 -13.10 -2.50
CA PRO A 87 12.89 -12.14 -2.24
C PRO A 87 13.86 -12.03 -3.41
N LYS A 88 14.49 -10.85 -3.57
CA LYS A 88 15.63 -10.56 -4.48
C LYS A 88 15.24 -10.33 -5.94
N ILE A 89 14.07 -9.75 -6.20
CA ILE A 89 13.63 -9.33 -7.54
C ILE A 89 14.59 -8.29 -8.10
N GLU A 90 15.02 -7.29 -7.31
CA GLU A 90 15.99 -6.26 -7.72
C GLU A 90 17.28 -6.86 -8.32
N GLN A 91 17.72 -8.00 -7.78
CA GLN A 91 18.98 -8.64 -8.14
C GLN A 91 18.85 -9.61 -9.32
N THR A 92 17.63 -10.06 -9.63
CA THR A 92 17.40 -11.16 -10.56
C THR A 92 16.66 -10.76 -11.83
N LYS A 93 15.98 -9.60 -11.83
CA LYS A 93 15.25 -9.07 -12.99
C LYS A 93 15.86 -7.76 -13.44
N THR A 94 16.06 -7.60 -14.75
CA THR A 94 16.70 -6.40 -15.33
C THR A 94 15.95 -5.83 -16.53
N SER A 95 15.16 -6.64 -17.24
CA SER A 95 14.39 -6.16 -18.38
C SER A 95 13.16 -5.36 -17.92
N LYS A 96 12.77 -4.35 -18.71
CA LYS A 96 11.56 -3.54 -18.46
C LYS A 96 10.32 -4.43 -18.27
N ALA A 97 10.13 -5.40 -19.17
CA ALA A 97 8.96 -6.27 -19.16
C ALA A 97 8.91 -7.13 -17.89
N ASP A 98 10.04 -7.74 -17.50
CA ASP A 98 10.10 -8.58 -16.31
C ASP A 98 9.90 -7.77 -15.03
N LEU A 99 10.49 -6.58 -14.95
CA LEU A 99 10.37 -5.69 -13.79
C LEU A 99 8.94 -5.19 -13.60
N ILE A 100 8.26 -4.78 -14.67
CA ILE A 100 6.85 -4.37 -14.60
C ILE A 100 5.97 -5.55 -14.19
N ALA A 101 6.18 -6.73 -14.79
CA ALA A 101 5.42 -7.92 -14.46
C ALA A 101 5.62 -8.35 -12.99
N ALA A 102 6.85 -8.28 -12.49
CA ALA A 102 7.18 -8.58 -11.10
C ALA A 102 6.51 -7.58 -10.15
N LEU A 103 6.59 -6.27 -10.43
CA LEU A 103 5.95 -5.24 -9.60
C LEU A 103 4.42 -5.40 -9.56
N LYS A 104 3.78 -5.71 -10.70
CA LYS A 104 2.33 -5.99 -10.75
C LYS A 104 1.95 -7.19 -9.89
N THR A 105 2.71 -8.28 -9.98
CA THR A 105 2.50 -9.48 -9.15
C THR A 105 2.69 -9.17 -7.67
N ALA A 106 3.72 -8.39 -7.32
CA ALA A 106 3.98 -7.99 -5.94
C ALA A 106 2.86 -7.12 -5.35
N PHE A 107 2.31 -6.18 -6.14
CA PHE A 107 1.10 -5.46 -5.73
C PHE A 107 -0.12 -6.37 -5.60
N ALA A 108 -0.32 -7.33 -6.51
CA ALA A 108 -1.42 -8.30 -6.40
C ALA A 108 -1.30 -9.18 -5.14
N TYR A 109 -0.08 -9.49 -4.70
CA TYR A 109 0.16 -10.13 -3.42
C TYR A 109 -0.22 -9.20 -2.25
N CYS A 110 0.23 -7.94 -2.29
CA CYS A 110 -0.13 -6.94 -1.28
C CYS A 110 -1.62 -6.64 -1.19
N ASP A 111 -2.36 -6.71 -2.31
CA ASP A 111 -3.82 -6.51 -2.32
C ASP A 111 -4.49 -7.41 -1.27
N LYS A 112 -4.03 -8.65 -1.10
CA LYS A 112 -4.52 -9.57 -0.06
C LYS A 112 -4.38 -8.99 1.36
N ALA A 113 -3.24 -8.37 1.65
CA ALA A 113 -2.95 -7.78 2.95
C ALA A 113 -3.84 -6.57 3.22
N TYR A 114 -4.01 -5.67 2.23
CA TYR A 114 -4.87 -4.49 2.38
C TYR A 114 -6.36 -4.85 2.37
N ASP A 115 -6.78 -5.82 1.58
CA ASP A 115 -8.18 -6.27 1.49
C ASP A 115 -8.63 -7.02 2.74
N GLY A 116 -7.75 -7.81 3.33
CA GLY A 116 -8.02 -8.57 4.56
C GLY A 116 -7.80 -7.79 5.86
N MET A 117 -7.28 -6.56 5.80
CA MET A 117 -6.98 -5.79 7.01
C MET A 117 -8.25 -5.19 7.62
N THR A 118 -8.41 -5.38 8.93
CA THR A 118 -9.41 -4.72 9.76
C THR A 118 -8.72 -3.85 10.81
N ASP A 119 -9.44 -2.96 11.48
CA ASP A 119 -8.87 -2.14 12.55
C ASP A 119 -8.47 -3.00 13.76
N ALA A 120 -9.26 -4.05 14.03
CA ALA A 120 -8.97 -5.03 15.06
C ALA A 120 -7.70 -5.83 14.75
N SER A 121 -7.63 -6.50 13.59
CA SER A 121 -6.43 -7.25 13.18
C SER A 121 -5.21 -6.34 13.00
N GLY A 122 -5.43 -5.08 12.61
CA GLY A 122 -4.40 -4.08 12.41
C GLY A 122 -3.62 -3.72 13.68
N SER A 123 -4.25 -3.87 14.85
CA SER A 123 -3.62 -3.65 16.16
C SER A 123 -2.72 -4.80 16.64
N GLN A 124 -2.80 -5.97 16.00
CA GLN A 124 -1.93 -7.10 16.34
C GLN A 124 -0.47 -6.74 16.05
N ILE A 125 0.41 -7.13 16.95
CA ILE A 125 1.84 -6.81 16.87
C ILE A 125 2.60 -7.87 16.09
N VAL A 126 3.45 -7.42 15.18
CA VAL A 126 4.44 -8.23 14.46
C VAL A 126 5.83 -7.59 14.59
N LYS A 127 6.88 -8.36 14.31
CA LYS A 127 8.26 -7.83 14.26
C LYS A 127 8.57 -7.30 12.85
N LEU A 128 8.75 -5.99 12.72
CA LEU A 128 9.30 -5.34 11.53
C LEU A 128 10.70 -4.82 11.86
N PHE A 129 11.72 -5.33 11.14
CA PHE A 129 13.14 -5.00 11.40
C PHE A 129 13.59 -5.19 12.86
N GLY A 130 13.01 -6.16 13.56
CA GLY A 130 13.29 -6.45 14.97
C GLY A 130 12.47 -5.62 15.97
N THR A 131 11.71 -4.63 15.50
CA THR A 131 10.87 -3.76 16.33
C THR A 131 9.41 -4.22 16.34
N ASP A 132 8.79 -4.17 17.52
CA ASP A 132 7.34 -4.42 17.65
C ASP A 132 6.55 -3.33 16.92
N THR A 133 5.75 -3.75 15.95
CA THR A 133 4.99 -2.86 15.07
C THR A 133 3.59 -3.43 14.88
N PRO A 134 2.52 -2.62 14.99
CA PRO A 134 1.18 -3.07 14.65
C PRO A 134 1.10 -3.42 13.15
N LYS A 135 0.34 -4.45 12.78
CA LYS A 135 0.16 -4.87 11.37
C LYS A 135 -0.26 -3.71 10.46
N LEU A 136 -1.18 -2.85 10.91
CA LEU A 136 -1.58 -1.67 10.14
C LEU A 136 -0.43 -0.64 10.03
N GLY A 137 0.44 -0.56 11.03
CA GLY A 137 1.67 0.25 10.98
C GLY A 137 2.65 -0.25 9.92
N VAL A 138 2.78 -1.57 9.74
CA VAL A 138 3.58 -2.16 8.64
C VAL A 138 3.04 -1.73 7.28
N LEU A 139 1.72 -1.80 7.08
CA LEU A 139 1.08 -1.35 5.83
C LEU A 139 1.22 0.17 5.61
N ASN A 140 1.08 0.97 6.66
CA ASN A 140 1.34 2.42 6.57
C ASN A 140 2.80 2.71 6.19
N PHE A 141 3.76 1.96 6.73
CA PHE A 141 5.17 2.09 6.37
C PHE A 141 5.43 1.68 4.91
N SER A 142 4.76 0.63 4.42
CA SER A 142 4.75 0.27 2.99
C SER A 142 4.26 1.43 2.11
N ASN A 143 3.18 2.10 2.51
CA ASN A 143 2.67 3.28 1.79
C ASN A 143 3.65 4.47 1.79
N VAL A 144 4.38 4.70 2.89
CA VAL A 144 5.40 5.76 2.96
C VAL A 144 6.56 5.42 2.02
N HIS A 145 7.07 4.20 2.08
CA HIS A 145 8.16 3.71 1.22
C HIS A 145 7.79 3.76 -0.27
N ASN A 146 6.54 3.43 -0.61
CA ASN A 146 6.04 3.58 -1.97
C ASN A 146 6.18 5.01 -2.48
N MET A 147 5.87 6.02 -1.65
CA MET A 147 5.94 7.42 -2.04
C MET A 147 7.35 7.99 -2.02
N GLU A 148 8.21 7.51 -1.11
CA GLU A 148 9.64 7.83 -1.12
C GLU A 148 10.23 7.49 -2.51
N HIS A 149 9.96 6.29 -3.01
CA HIS A 149 10.48 5.86 -4.30
C HIS A 149 9.69 6.35 -5.50
N TYR A 150 8.40 6.67 -5.38
CA TYR A 150 7.70 7.41 -6.43
C TYR A 150 8.43 8.72 -6.75
N GLY A 151 8.97 9.41 -5.74
CA GLY A 151 9.80 10.61 -5.95
C GLY A 151 11.16 10.35 -6.61
N ASN A 152 11.56 9.10 -6.80
CA ASN A 152 12.78 8.72 -7.52
C ASN A 152 12.51 8.21 -8.95
N LEU A 153 11.24 8.00 -9.32
CA LEU A 153 10.81 7.61 -10.67
C LEU A 153 10.54 8.82 -11.55
#